data_AF-A0A7X6T4Z2-F1
#
_entry.id   AF-A0A7X6T4Z2-F1
#
_cell.length_a   1.000
_cell.length_b   1.000
_cell.length_c   1.000
_cell.angle_alpha   90.00
_cell.angle_beta   90.00
_cell.angle_gamma   90.00
#
_symmetry.space_group_name_H-M   'P 1'
#
loop_
_entity.id
_entity.type
_entity.pdbx_description
1 polymer ?
#
loop_
_entity_poly.entity_id
_entity_poly.type
_entity_poly.pdbx_seq_one_letter_code
_entity_poly.pdbx_strand_id
1 'polypeptide(L)'
;MIQKVLAGEDDHQFSESWMRPIYQDLSQDEVAKLRLAVEWAERRLAGKVMFTAEPCIRHAKGVLHSLSLLQMDVTSMVAGILAALPESEAPQEGHEIRQEILDLFGLEVLNLVQGTRTLVRIGAQAALAESTDSGQAKDQQEMLRKMLLALASDLRIVILRLASRLQSLRWYSESKRQCPIILAQQTRDIYAPLANRLGIWQIKWELEDLSLRFLEPEIYRDIANKLEVRRVEREQFVQDFIDKLNKNLEQLNIKSEVSGRAKHIYSIYNKMRNKNLSFEEIYDLLAIRIITETERDCYTVLSLTHSLWTPVMDEFDDYIARPKPNGYRSLHTVVQDEGGRNFEVQIRTQEMHEFAEYGMAAHWRYKESGPKGGATSASSLYDRQISWMRQLLSWRREEGISEHEASKLQEQVLQAEDPQLIMTDVVTADSKSTKGDDADALHDLSSSTGTSPTDKGVAAKKGAAPKKPKPEKPDSGAESAPSRIYVLTPQARVIELPEGSTPVDFAYRLHTDLGHRCRGARVDGQLVSLNTPLQTGQTVEVITAKSGGPSRDWLTPQLGYLASPRARAKVRLWFNAVELQKRIATGQDLVEKELQRLGKTATNLEQLANKLGFSHAEDLYVSVAK
;
A
#
# COMPACT_ATOMS: atom_id res chain seq x y z
N MET A 1 13.90 13.40 20.18
CA MET A 1 13.53 14.81 19.88
C MET A 1 12.03 15.07 20.00
N ILE A 2 11.17 14.12 19.60
CA ILE A 2 9.69 14.23 19.58
C ILE A 2 9.05 14.53 20.96
N GLN A 3 9.65 14.07 22.07
CA GLN A 3 9.10 14.29 23.42
C GLN A 3 9.43 15.66 24.06
N LYS A 4 10.40 16.42 23.52
CA LYS A 4 10.84 17.68 24.17
C LYS A 4 9.97 18.89 23.83
N VAL A 5 9.17 18.83 22.76
CA VAL A 5 8.30 19.95 22.34
C VAL A 5 6.95 19.94 23.10
N LEU A 6 6.55 18.80 23.67
CA LEU A 6 5.32 18.68 24.47
C LEU A 6 5.56 18.87 25.98
N ALA A 7 6.82 18.91 26.42
CA ALA A 7 7.18 18.85 27.84
C ALA A 7 7.45 20.21 28.49
N GLY A 8 7.23 21.33 27.80
CA GLY A 8 7.49 22.66 28.36
C GLY A 8 6.73 23.76 27.64
N GLU A 9 6.05 24.58 28.46
CA GLU A 9 5.36 25.84 28.14
C GLU A 9 3.89 25.71 27.70
N ASP A 10 3.01 25.96 28.69
CA ASP A 10 1.57 26.18 28.65
C ASP A 10 0.67 25.06 28.08
N ASP A 11 0.33 24.09 28.94
CA ASP A 11 -0.76 23.12 28.72
C ASP A 11 -2.17 23.76 28.67
N HIS A 12 -2.26 25.05 28.98
CA HIS A 12 -3.51 25.78 29.14
C HIS A 12 -3.80 26.74 27.99
N GLN A 13 -2.88 26.93 27.04
CA GLN A 13 -3.08 27.82 25.90
C GLN A 13 -2.36 27.38 24.62
N PHE A 14 -2.81 27.92 23.49
CA PHE A 14 -2.16 27.77 22.19
C PHE A 14 -1.14 28.88 21.97
N SER A 15 0.07 28.72 22.50
CA SER A 15 1.12 29.73 22.34
C SER A 15 1.57 29.88 20.88
N GLU A 16 1.88 31.11 20.47
CA GLU A 16 2.40 31.41 19.12
C GLU A 16 3.73 30.69 18.83
N SER A 17 4.56 30.46 19.86
CA SER A 17 5.80 29.68 19.72
C SER A 17 5.51 28.22 19.34
N TRP A 18 4.45 27.63 19.90
CA TRP A 18 4.03 26.26 19.62
C TRP A 18 3.30 26.12 18.27
N MET A 19 2.52 27.13 17.87
CA MET A 19 1.80 27.11 16.59
C MET A 19 2.71 27.36 15.37
N ARG A 20 3.84 28.07 15.55
CA ARG A 20 4.73 28.47 14.44
C ARG A 20 5.14 27.33 13.51
N PRO A 21 5.57 26.13 13.97
CA PRO A 21 5.91 25.03 13.07
C PRO A 21 4.73 24.53 12.23
N ILE A 22 3.51 24.56 12.77
CA ILE A 22 2.30 24.10 12.08
C ILE A 22 1.93 25.05 10.93
N TYR A 23 2.21 26.35 11.10
CA TYR A 23 1.95 27.36 10.07
C TYR A 23 2.91 27.33 8.88
N GLN A 24 4.09 26.69 9.00
CA GLN A 24 5.14 26.77 7.96
C GLN A 24 4.70 26.21 6.61
N ASP A 25 3.85 25.19 6.64
CA ASP A 25 3.41 24.52 5.41
C ASP A 25 2.06 25.06 4.89
N LEU A 26 1.44 26.03 5.58
CA LEU A 26 0.09 26.52 5.28
C LEU A 26 0.12 27.86 4.52
N SER A 27 -0.86 28.05 3.64
CA SER A 27 -1.11 29.35 2.99
C SER A 27 -1.60 30.40 4.00
N GLN A 28 -1.52 31.68 3.64
CA GLN A 28 -1.95 32.77 4.53
C GLN A 28 -3.43 32.65 4.93
N ASP A 29 -4.29 32.26 3.99
CA ASP A 29 -5.73 32.05 4.24
C ASP A 29 -5.99 30.87 5.18
N GLU A 30 -5.24 29.78 5.00
CA GLU A 30 -5.27 28.60 5.86
C GLU A 30 -4.81 28.91 7.29
N VAL A 31 -3.72 29.69 7.44
CA VAL A 31 -3.25 30.17 8.73
C VAL A 31 -4.30 31.05 9.40
N ALA A 32 -4.97 31.94 8.66
CA ALA A 32 -6.02 32.79 9.21
C ALA A 32 -7.23 31.98 9.72
N LYS A 33 -7.68 30.98 8.95
CA LYS A 33 -8.76 30.06 9.37
C LYS A 33 -8.39 29.28 10.63
N LEU A 34 -7.16 28.74 10.69
CA LEU A 34 -6.69 27.98 11.85
C LEU A 34 -6.54 28.85 13.10
N ARG A 35 -6.07 30.10 12.95
CA ARG A 35 -6.02 31.08 14.05
C ARG A 35 -7.41 31.38 14.60
N LEU A 36 -8.38 31.65 13.73
CA LEU A 36 -9.77 31.87 14.14
C LEU A 36 -10.34 30.69 14.93
N ALA A 37 -10.07 29.46 14.48
CA ALA A 37 -10.50 28.25 15.19
C ALA A 37 -9.85 28.10 16.57
N VAL A 38 -8.56 28.40 16.69
CA VAL A 38 -7.82 28.38 17.96
C VAL A 38 -8.40 29.41 18.94
N GLU A 39 -8.57 30.66 18.52
CA GLU A 39 -9.12 31.73 19.36
C GLU A 39 -10.58 31.46 19.79
N TRP A 40 -11.36 30.84 18.91
CA TRP A 40 -12.72 30.41 19.23
C TRP A 40 -12.73 29.25 20.23
N ALA A 41 -11.84 28.26 20.05
CA ALA A 41 -11.79 27.06 20.86
C ALA A 41 -11.20 27.33 22.25
N GLU A 42 -10.11 28.08 22.35
CA GLU A 42 -9.42 28.36 23.60
C GLU A 42 -10.35 28.95 24.66
N ARG A 43 -11.20 29.91 24.28
CA ARG A 43 -12.22 30.51 25.16
C ARG A 43 -13.22 29.50 25.71
N ARG A 44 -13.54 28.44 24.94
CA ARG A 44 -14.58 27.45 25.27
C ARG A 44 -14.04 26.17 25.90
N LEU A 45 -12.79 25.82 25.61
CA LEU A 45 -12.10 24.65 26.15
C LEU A 45 -11.42 24.95 27.50
N ALA A 46 -11.19 26.23 27.82
CA ALA A 46 -10.59 26.65 29.08
C ALA A 46 -11.35 26.07 30.30
N GLY A 47 -10.62 25.41 31.19
CA GLY A 47 -11.17 24.80 32.41
C GLY A 47 -12.00 23.54 32.20
N LYS A 48 -12.21 23.08 30.95
CA LYS A 48 -12.97 21.85 30.65
C LYS A 48 -12.04 20.63 30.54
N VAL A 49 -12.61 19.47 30.82
CA VAL A 49 -11.94 18.17 30.73
C VAL A 49 -12.73 17.20 29.85
N MET A 50 -12.00 16.32 29.18
CA MET A 50 -12.55 15.19 28.43
C MET A 50 -13.12 14.12 29.37
N PHE A 51 -13.86 13.16 28.84
CA PHE A 51 -14.30 11.97 29.58
C PHE A 51 -13.13 11.18 30.22
N THR A 52 -11.94 11.25 29.61
CA THR A 52 -10.70 10.67 30.15
C THR A 52 -10.09 11.47 31.31
N ALA A 53 -10.71 12.58 31.72
CA ALA A 53 -10.15 13.59 32.62
C ALA A 53 -8.91 14.33 32.10
N GLU A 54 -8.60 14.20 30.80
CA GLU A 54 -7.58 15.01 30.12
C GLU A 54 -8.10 16.45 29.93
N PRO A 55 -7.29 17.49 30.17
CA PRO A 55 -7.67 18.88 29.84
C PRO A 55 -7.98 19.04 28.35
N CYS A 56 -9.11 19.66 28.01
CA CYS A 56 -9.56 19.76 26.61
C CYS A 56 -8.57 20.52 25.71
N ILE A 57 -7.91 21.56 26.21
CA ILE A 57 -6.89 22.32 25.46
C ILE A 57 -5.69 21.43 25.13
N ARG A 58 -5.20 20.66 26.11
CA ARG A 58 -4.11 19.70 25.90
C ARG A 58 -4.49 18.64 24.88
N HIS A 59 -5.71 18.12 24.96
CA HIS A 59 -6.24 17.18 23.97
C HIS A 59 -6.25 17.79 22.56
N ALA A 60 -6.82 18.99 22.41
CA ALA A 60 -6.89 19.67 21.12
C ALA A 60 -5.49 19.95 20.53
N LYS A 61 -4.52 20.37 21.35
CA LYS A 61 -3.12 20.56 20.93
C LYS A 61 -2.51 19.26 20.40
N GLY A 62 -2.66 18.16 21.12
CA GLY A 62 -2.10 16.88 20.70
C GLY A 62 -2.77 16.27 19.47
N VAL A 63 -4.09 16.46 19.32
CA VAL A 63 -4.83 16.09 18.11
C VAL A 63 -4.35 16.92 16.92
N LEU A 64 -4.32 18.25 17.06
CA LEU A 64 -3.84 19.16 16.02
C LEU A 64 -2.41 18.82 15.58
N HIS A 65 -1.51 18.56 16.54
CA HIS A 65 -0.14 18.15 16.24
C HIS A 65 -0.10 16.85 15.44
N SER A 66 -0.90 15.86 15.82
CA SER A 66 -0.96 14.58 15.11
C SER A 66 -1.49 14.76 13.69
N LEU A 67 -2.52 15.59 13.49
CA LEU A 67 -3.07 15.89 12.15
C LEU A 67 -2.08 16.68 11.28
N SER A 68 -1.32 17.59 11.88
CA SER A 68 -0.26 18.34 11.19
C SER A 68 0.86 17.42 10.72
N LEU A 69 1.30 16.45 11.54
CA LEU A 69 2.30 15.45 11.15
C LEU A 69 1.81 14.55 10.00
N LEU A 70 0.51 14.25 9.96
CA LEU A 70 -0.12 13.50 8.87
C LEU A 70 -0.39 14.36 7.62
N GLN A 71 0.00 15.64 7.66
CA GLN A 71 -0.21 16.62 6.59
C GLN A 71 -1.68 16.75 6.17
N MET A 72 -2.61 16.73 7.13
CA MET A 72 -4.03 16.87 6.84
C MET A 72 -4.40 18.30 6.44
N ASP A 73 -5.52 18.44 5.73
CA ASP A 73 -6.07 19.73 5.33
C ASP A 73 -6.49 20.58 6.54
N VAL A 74 -6.56 21.90 6.37
CA VAL A 74 -6.90 22.80 7.47
C VAL A 74 -8.33 22.59 7.98
N THR A 75 -9.27 22.17 7.12
CA THR A 75 -10.63 21.83 7.53
C THR A 75 -10.61 20.68 8.55
N SER A 76 -9.83 19.62 8.30
CA SER A 76 -9.56 18.55 9.27
C SER A 76 -8.90 19.07 10.54
N MET A 77 -7.88 19.91 10.44
CA MET A 77 -7.18 20.47 11.61
C MET A 77 -8.13 21.27 12.51
N VAL A 78 -8.96 22.14 11.91
CA VAL A 78 -9.99 22.90 12.60
C VAL A 78 -10.99 21.96 13.25
N ALA A 79 -11.54 20.99 12.51
CA ALA A 79 -12.49 20.02 13.06
C ALA A 79 -11.90 19.24 14.25
N GLY A 80 -10.63 18.87 14.21
CA GLY A 80 -9.94 18.19 15.31
C GLY A 80 -9.86 19.02 16.61
N ILE A 81 -9.62 20.33 16.49
CA ILE A 81 -9.64 21.25 17.64
C ILE A 81 -11.07 21.35 18.19
N LEU A 82 -12.04 21.62 17.33
CA LEU A 82 -13.43 21.86 17.74
C LEU A 82 -14.09 20.60 18.30
N ALA A 83 -13.71 19.41 17.84
CA ALA A 83 -14.20 18.13 18.33
C ALA A 83 -13.79 17.84 19.78
N ALA A 84 -12.76 18.50 20.32
CA ALA A 84 -12.34 18.37 21.72
C ALA A 84 -13.31 19.03 22.71
N LEU A 85 -14.23 19.87 22.24
CA LEU A 85 -15.26 20.45 23.10
C LEU A 85 -16.29 19.37 23.50
N PRO A 86 -16.51 19.15 24.82
CA PRO A 86 -17.54 18.23 25.29
C PRO A 86 -18.94 18.66 24.81
N GLU A 87 -19.86 17.70 24.65
CA GLU A 87 -21.27 18.03 24.41
C GLU A 87 -21.82 18.82 25.61
N SER A 88 -22.54 19.91 25.33
CA SER A 88 -23.21 20.66 26.40
C SER A 88 -24.40 19.86 26.92
N GLU A 89 -24.57 19.84 28.24
CA GLU A 89 -25.75 19.29 28.91
C GLU A 89 -27.01 20.15 28.65
N ALA A 90 -26.83 21.41 28.22
CA ALA A 90 -27.91 22.32 27.87
C ALA A 90 -28.20 22.25 26.34
N PRO A 91 -29.39 21.77 25.91
CA PRO A 91 -29.72 21.62 24.49
C PRO A 91 -29.65 22.93 23.68
N GLN A 92 -29.99 24.06 24.30
CA GLN A 92 -29.93 25.39 23.67
C GLN A 92 -28.48 25.83 23.40
N GLU A 93 -27.58 25.69 24.39
CA GLU A 93 -26.15 26.00 24.21
C GLU A 93 -25.54 25.09 23.13
N GLY A 94 -25.94 23.81 23.09
CA GLY A 94 -25.53 22.88 22.05
C GLY A 94 -25.96 23.30 20.64
N HIS A 95 -27.18 23.85 20.49
CA HIS A 95 -27.66 24.37 19.21
C HIS A 95 -26.91 25.64 18.79
N GLU A 96 -26.71 26.59 19.71
CA GLU A 96 -25.96 27.82 19.48
C GLU A 96 -24.53 27.53 19.02
N ILE A 97 -23.83 26.61 19.69
CA ILE A 97 -22.48 26.19 19.30
C ILE A 97 -22.46 25.59 17.89
N ARG A 98 -23.45 24.77 17.53
CA ARG A 98 -23.53 24.17 16.18
C ARG A 98 -23.76 25.25 15.12
N GLN A 99 -24.62 26.23 15.40
CA GLN A 99 -24.88 27.34 14.48
C GLN A 99 -23.63 28.23 14.33
N GLU A 100 -22.94 28.54 15.42
CA GLU A 100 -21.68 29.30 15.36
C GLU A 100 -20.61 28.57 14.54
N ILE A 101 -20.47 27.25 14.70
CA ILE A 101 -19.52 26.47 13.90
C ILE A 101 -19.89 26.54 12.42
N LEU A 102 -21.18 26.44 12.10
CA LEU A 102 -21.67 26.55 10.73
C LEU A 102 -21.37 27.92 10.12
N ASP A 103 -21.63 29.00 10.86
CA ASP A 103 -21.48 30.37 10.39
C ASP A 103 -20.00 30.76 10.23
N LEU A 104 -19.12 30.30 11.13
CA LEU A 104 -17.69 30.66 11.14
C LEU A 104 -16.83 29.74 10.28
N PHE A 105 -17.13 28.44 10.23
CA PHE A 105 -16.25 27.43 9.63
C PHE A 105 -16.92 26.61 8.52
N GLY A 106 -18.24 26.74 8.35
CA GLY A 106 -18.99 26.10 7.28
C GLY A 106 -19.50 24.69 7.61
N LEU A 107 -20.31 24.16 6.70
CA LEU A 107 -21.01 22.88 6.85
C LEU A 107 -20.05 21.68 6.91
N GLU A 108 -18.96 21.74 6.17
CA GLU A 108 -17.97 20.67 6.11
C GLU A 108 -17.31 20.42 7.47
N VAL A 109 -16.82 21.49 8.12
CA VAL A 109 -16.25 21.40 9.48
C VAL A 109 -17.29 20.89 10.47
N LEU A 110 -18.53 21.38 10.38
CA LEU A 110 -19.62 20.94 11.27
C LEU A 110 -19.84 19.43 11.16
N ASN A 111 -19.91 18.89 9.94
CA ASN A 111 -20.10 17.46 9.70
C ASN A 111 -18.95 16.62 10.28
N LEU A 112 -17.70 17.06 10.08
CA LEU A 112 -16.52 16.39 10.64
C LEU A 112 -16.53 16.38 12.18
N VAL A 113 -16.88 17.51 12.79
CA VAL A 113 -16.98 17.65 14.25
C VAL A 113 -18.06 16.72 14.81
N GLN A 114 -19.26 16.74 14.22
CA GLN A 114 -20.39 15.90 14.66
C GLN A 114 -20.10 14.41 14.49
N GLY A 115 -19.55 14.02 13.35
CA GLY A 115 -19.13 12.64 13.09
C GLY A 115 -18.10 12.16 14.11
N THR A 116 -17.09 12.99 14.39
CA THR A 116 -16.03 12.66 15.35
C THR A 116 -16.57 12.51 16.76
N ARG A 117 -17.41 13.47 17.23
CA ARG A 117 -18.04 13.42 18.56
C ARG A 117 -18.94 12.20 18.71
N THR A 118 -19.69 11.85 17.67
CA THR A 118 -20.54 10.64 17.67
C THR A 118 -19.71 9.38 17.95
N LEU A 119 -18.57 9.21 17.26
CA LEU A 119 -17.65 8.09 17.48
C LEU A 119 -16.97 8.12 18.86
N VAL A 120 -16.73 9.30 19.41
CA VAL A 120 -16.21 9.45 20.79
C VAL A 120 -17.25 8.93 21.79
N ARG A 121 -18.51 9.38 21.65
CA ARG A 121 -19.61 9.02 22.56
C ARG A 121 -19.89 7.53 22.56
N ILE A 122 -19.95 6.88 21.39
CA ILE A 122 -20.17 5.44 21.29
C ILE A 122 -19.06 4.67 22.00
N GLY A 123 -17.81 5.08 21.79
CA GLY A 123 -16.67 4.46 22.48
C GLY A 123 -16.71 4.63 24.00
N ALA A 124 -17.21 5.78 24.49
CA ALA A 124 -17.40 6.03 25.92
C ALA A 124 -18.56 5.22 26.50
N GLN A 125 -19.69 5.12 25.80
CA GLN A 125 -20.84 4.30 26.21
C GLN A 125 -20.48 2.81 26.29
N ALA A 126 -19.75 2.30 25.29
CA ALA A 126 -19.24 0.93 25.30
C ALA A 126 -18.28 0.65 26.46
N ALA A 127 -17.56 1.68 26.95
CA ALA A 127 -16.69 1.56 28.11
C ALA A 127 -17.44 1.61 29.45
N LEU A 128 -18.66 2.17 29.48
CA LEU A 128 -19.49 2.30 30.70
C LEU A 128 -20.46 1.12 30.89
N ALA A 129 -20.83 0.40 29.82
CA ALA A 129 -21.85 -0.66 29.82
C ALA A 129 -21.38 -2.02 30.41
N GLU A 130 -20.30 -2.05 31.19
CA GLU A 130 -19.60 -3.26 31.66
C GLU A 130 -20.37 -4.19 32.63
N SER A 131 -21.69 -4.03 32.83
CA SER A 131 -22.45 -4.87 33.76
C SER A 131 -23.01 -6.18 33.18
N THR A 132 -22.81 -6.52 31.90
CA THR A 132 -23.40 -7.76 31.32
C THR A 132 -22.53 -8.40 30.23
N ASP A 133 -22.04 -9.61 30.51
CA ASP A 133 -21.10 -10.43 29.71
C ASP A 133 -21.61 -10.78 28.29
N SER A 134 -22.93 -10.73 28.05
CA SER A 134 -23.55 -11.03 26.75
C SER A 134 -23.68 -9.82 25.81
N GLY A 135 -23.35 -8.60 26.27
CA GLY A 135 -23.47 -7.35 25.52
C GLY A 135 -22.21 -6.88 24.79
N GLN A 136 -21.02 -7.29 25.26
CA GLN A 136 -19.74 -6.73 24.78
C GLN A 136 -19.49 -6.96 23.28
N ALA A 137 -19.77 -8.15 22.77
CA ALA A 137 -19.60 -8.46 21.35
C ALA A 137 -20.58 -7.67 20.47
N LYS A 138 -21.80 -7.41 20.95
CA LYS A 138 -22.80 -6.61 20.23
C LYS A 138 -22.42 -5.13 20.21
N ASP A 139 -21.93 -4.59 21.33
CA ASP A 139 -21.52 -3.19 21.44
C ASP A 139 -20.27 -2.90 20.61
N GLN A 140 -19.32 -3.84 20.55
CA GLN A 140 -18.17 -3.76 19.65
C GLN A 140 -18.61 -3.79 18.17
N GLN A 141 -19.55 -4.67 17.81
CA GLN A 141 -20.09 -4.72 16.44
C GLN A 141 -20.81 -3.42 16.05
N GLU A 142 -21.55 -2.81 16.97
CA GLU A 142 -22.23 -1.54 16.71
C GLU A 142 -21.24 -0.37 16.60
N MET A 143 -20.19 -0.35 17.41
CA MET A 143 -19.12 0.64 17.30
C MET A 143 -18.40 0.54 15.95
N LEU A 144 -18.08 -0.68 15.51
CA LEU A 144 -17.48 -0.93 14.20
C LEU A 144 -18.42 -0.54 13.07
N ARG A 145 -19.71 -0.89 13.15
CA ARG A 145 -20.72 -0.48 12.16
C ARG A 145 -20.78 1.03 12.02
N LYS A 146 -20.88 1.76 13.12
CA LYS A 146 -20.95 3.25 13.09
C LYS A 146 -19.64 3.88 12.62
N MET A 147 -18.51 3.27 12.92
CA MET A 147 -17.21 3.70 12.37
C MET A 147 -17.15 3.49 10.84
N LEU A 148 -17.71 2.40 10.33
CA LEU A 148 -17.83 2.15 8.88
C LEU A 148 -18.80 3.12 8.20
N LEU A 149 -19.92 3.47 8.84
CA LEU A 149 -20.84 4.48 8.31
C LEU A 149 -20.22 5.89 8.33
N ALA A 150 -19.46 6.23 9.37
CA ALA A 150 -18.73 7.48 9.44
C ALA A 150 -17.63 7.57 8.37
N LEU A 151 -17.02 6.45 8.00
CA LEU A 151 -16.11 6.37 6.85
C LEU A 151 -16.77 6.67 5.52
N ALA A 152 -17.96 6.07 5.36
CA ALA A 152 -18.72 6.12 4.14
C ALA A 152 -19.14 7.55 3.84
N SER A 153 -19.46 8.32 4.90
CA SER A 153 -19.69 9.76 4.76
C SER A 153 -18.39 10.54 4.58
N ASP A 154 -17.38 10.33 5.42
CA ASP A 154 -16.09 11.00 5.29
C ASP A 154 -14.95 10.28 6.03
N LEU A 155 -13.92 9.86 5.29
CA LEU A 155 -12.72 9.21 5.84
C LEU A 155 -12.01 10.05 6.92
N ARG A 156 -12.03 11.38 6.82
CA ARG A 156 -11.37 12.28 7.77
C ARG A 156 -11.91 12.11 9.18
N ILE A 157 -13.19 11.75 9.34
CA ILE A 157 -13.81 11.48 10.66
C ILE A 157 -13.06 10.37 11.40
N VAL A 158 -12.62 9.33 10.69
CA VAL A 158 -11.88 8.22 11.30
C VAL A 158 -10.45 8.62 11.64
N ILE A 159 -9.79 9.39 10.79
CA ILE A 159 -8.44 9.90 11.07
C ILE A 159 -8.47 10.82 12.30
N LEU A 160 -9.45 11.71 12.40
CA LEU A 160 -9.71 12.55 13.56
C LEU A 160 -9.92 11.70 14.82
N ARG A 161 -10.70 10.61 14.72
CA ARG A 161 -10.94 9.72 15.85
C ARG A 161 -9.68 8.97 16.28
N LEU A 162 -8.87 8.50 15.34
CA LEU A 162 -7.59 7.84 15.61
C LEU A 162 -6.60 8.80 16.30
N ALA A 163 -6.49 10.04 15.82
CA ALA A 163 -5.67 11.07 16.44
C ALA A 163 -6.12 11.40 17.87
N SER A 164 -7.44 11.55 18.10
CA SER A 164 -8.02 11.74 19.43
C SER A 164 -7.74 10.57 20.38
N ARG A 165 -7.87 9.31 19.90
CA ARG A 165 -7.56 8.12 20.70
C ARG A 165 -6.07 8.05 21.05
N LEU A 166 -5.19 8.31 20.08
CA LEU A 166 -3.74 8.32 20.28
C LEU A 166 -3.34 9.37 21.33
N GLN A 167 -3.88 10.59 21.21
CA GLN A 167 -3.60 11.65 22.17
C GLN A 167 -4.01 11.28 23.59
N SER A 168 -5.17 10.65 23.76
CA SER A 168 -5.62 10.19 25.08
C SER A 168 -4.63 9.20 25.71
N LEU A 169 -4.10 8.25 24.92
CA LEU A 169 -3.11 7.28 25.40
C LEU A 169 -1.76 7.93 25.73
N ARG A 170 -1.30 8.89 24.92
CA ARG A 170 -0.10 9.69 25.22
C ARG A 170 -0.24 10.39 26.55
N TRP A 171 -1.38 11.04 26.78
CA TRP A 171 -1.67 11.72 28.04
C TRP A 171 -1.63 10.77 29.25
N TYR A 172 -2.24 9.58 29.19
CA TYR A 172 -2.13 8.59 30.27
C TYR A 172 -0.68 8.17 30.54
N SER A 173 0.11 7.99 29.49
CA SER A 173 1.52 7.58 29.59
C SER A 173 2.38 8.67 30.24
N GLU A 174 2.21 9.92 29.79
CA GLU A 174 2.97 11.09 30.25
C GLU A 174 2.59 11.50 31.68
N SER A 175 1.28 11.54 31.98
CA SER A 175 0.76 11.87 33.31
C SER A 175 0.96 10.75 34.34
N LYS A 176 1.41 9.56 33.90
CA LYS A 176 1.57 8.35 34.72
C LYS A 176 0.28 7.93 35.43
N ARG A 177 -0.87 8.33 34.90
CA ARG A 177 -2.19 7.93 35.42
C ARG A 177 -2.53 6.51 34.98
N GLN A 178 -3.37 5.84 35.76
CA GLN A 178 -3.87 4.53 35.37
C GLN A 178 -4.81 4.68 34.17
N CYS A 179 -4.43 4.09 33.04
CA CYS A 179 -5.28 4.01 31.87
C CYS A 179 -6.38 2.97 32.11
N PRO A 180 -7.66 3.28 31.80
CA PRO A 180 -8.72 2.26 31.82
C PRO A 180 -8.38 1.10 30.89
N ILE A 181 -8.47 -0.14 31.40
CA ILE A 181 -8.08 -1.35 30.66
C ILE A 181 -8.86 -1.47 29.35
N ILE A 182 -10.17 -1.19 29.39
CA ILE A 182 -11.05 -1.20 28.21
C ILE A 182 -10.53 -0.25 27.12
N LEU A 183 -10.04 0.93 27.50
CA LEU A 183 -9.55 1.93 26.55
C LEU A 183 -8.33 1.39 25.79
N ALA A 184 -7.41 0.73 26.48
CA ALA A 184 -6.25 0.07 25.89
C ALA A 184 -6.63 -1.18 25.07
N GLN A 185 -7.56 -2.01 25.55
CA GLN A 185 -8.07 -3.18 24.81
C GLN A 185 -8.75 -2.77 23.50
N GLN A 186 -9.71 -1.85 23.55
CA GLN A 186 -10.35 -1.30 22.35
C GLN A 186 -9.33 -0.71 21.38
N THR A 187 -8.27 -0.08 21.90
CA THR A 187 -7.22 0.46 21.05
C THR A 187 -6.48 -0.63 20.30
N ARG A 188 -6.04 -1.68 21.00
CA ARG A 188 -5.35 -2.83 20.39
C ARG A 188 -6.25 -3.59 19.41
N ASP A 189 -7.52 -3.80 19.78
CA ASP A 189 -8.39 -4.74 19.08
C ASP A 189 -9.16 -4.07 17.93
N ILE A 190 -9.33 -2.75 17.95
CA ILE A 190 -10.14 -2.02 16.96
C ILE A 190 -9.35 -0.89 16.28
N TYR A 191 -8.84 0.07 17.05
CA TYR A 191 -8.25 1.29 16.47
C TYR A 191 -6.89 1.04 15.79
N ALA A 192 -6.03 0.19 16.36
CA ALA A 192 -4.75 -0.19 15.74
C ALA A 192 -4.94 -0.98 14.43
N PRO A 193 -5.78 -2.03 14.36
CA PRO A 193 -6.12 -2.69 13.10
C PRO A 193 -6.69 -1.74 12.06
N LEU A 194 -7.54 -0.80 12.47
CA LEU A 194 -8.09 0.22 11.57
C LEU A 194 -7.00 1.13 11.00
N ALA A 195 -6.09 1.64 11.84
CA ALA A 195 -4.96 2.45 11.39
C ALA A 195 -4.07 1.66 10.40
N ASN A 196 -3.85 0.36 10.65
CA ASN A 196 -3.14 -0.53 9.73
C ASN A 196 -3.81 -0.65 8.35
N ARG A 197 -5.14 -0.75 8.33
CA ARG A 197 -5.93 -0.85 7.09
C ARG A 197 -5.94 0.46 6.31
N LEU A 198 -5.93 1.59 7.00
CA LEU A 198 -5.76 2.92 6.38
C LEU A 198 -4.34 3.20 5.90
N GLY A 199 -3.39 2.30 6.20
CA GLY A 199 -1.98 2.48 5.90
C GLY A 199 -1.30 3.55 6.76
N ILE A 200 -1.96 4.07 7.79
CA ILE A 200 -1.43 5.14 8.66
C ILE A 200 -0.54 4.48 9.71
N TRP A 201 0.64 4.07 9.26
CA TRP A 201 1.52 3.25 10.06
C TRP A 201 2.05 4.01 11.29
N GLN A 202 2.30 5.31 11.16
CA GLN A 202 2.76 6.15 12.27
C GLN A 202 1.81 6.11 13.48
N ILE A 203 0.50 6.20 13.25
CA ILE A 203 -0.48 6.08 14.34
C ILE A 203 -0.55 4.63 14.84
N LYS A 204 -0.57 3.66 13.91
CA LYS A 204 -0.75 2.24 14.23
C LYS A 204 0.25 1.76 15.28
N TRP A 205 1.54 1.90 15.00
CA TRP A 205 2.57 1.34 15.88
C TRP A 205 2.53 1.97 17.28
N GLU A 206 2.20 3.26 17.35
CA GLU A 206 2.17 3.98 18.62
C GLU A 206 0.94 3.59 19.46
N LEU A 207 -0.22 3.41 18.81
CA LEU A 207 -1.41 2.83 19.44
C LEU A 207 -1.11 1.44 19.99
N GLU A 208 -0.42 0.59 19.22
CA GLU A 208 -0.04 -0.77 19.62
C GLU A 208 0.92 -0.78 20.82
N ASP A 209 2.00 0.02 20.77
CA ASP A 209 3.00 0.10 21.83
C ASP A 209 2.40 0.67 23.14
N LEU A 210 1.58 1.72 23.04
CA LEU A 210 0.89 2.29 24.20
C LEU A 210 -0.15 1.32 24.77
N SER A 211 -0.88 0.59 23.93
CA SER A 211 -1.83 -0.42 24.40
C SER A 211 -1.10 -1.53 25.15
N LEU A 212 0.02 -2.06 24.61
CA LEU A 212 0.83 -3.06 25.30
C LEU A 212 1.37 -2.55 26.64
N ARG A 213 1.84 -1.30 26.67
CA ARG A 213 2.34 -0.67 27.90
C ARG A 213 1.30 -0.67 29.03
N PHE A 214 0.02 -0.48 28.71
CA PHE A 214 -1.05 -0.46 29.72
C PHE A 214 -1.62 -1.84 30.03
N LEU A 215 -1.70 -2.74 29.04
CA LEU A 215 -2.25 -4.09 29.22
C LEU A 215 -1.25 -5.06 29.86
N GLU A 216 0.02 -4.99 29.45
CA GLU A 216 1.09 -5.91 29.87
C GLU A 216 2.36 -5.11 30.24
N PRO A 217 2.34 -4.31 31.33
CA PRO A 217 3.41 -3.38 31.67
C PRO A 217 4.75 -4.05 31.98
N GLU A 218 4.73 -5.26 32.55
CA GLU A 218 5.97 -6.00 32.86
C GLU A 218 6.69 -6.44 31.59
N ILE A 219 5.95 -7.03 30.66
CA ILE A 219 6.48 -7.48 29.36
C ILE A 219 6.98 -6.29 28.55
N TYR A 220 6.23 -5.19 28.52
CA TYR A 220 6.66 -3.94 27.88
C TYR A 220 8.01 -3.45 28.44
N ARG A 221 8.16 -3.42 29.77
CA ARG A 221 9.40 -2.96 30.42
C ARG A 221 10.57 -3.90 30.15
N ASP A 222 10.35 -5.21 30.16
CA ASP A 222 11.39 -6.20 29.85
C ASP A 222 11.93 -6.02 28.43
N ILE A 223 11.04 -5.96 27.43
CA ILE A 223 11.43 -5.74 26.03
C ILE A 223 12.13 -4.39 25.87
N ALA A 224 11.61 -3.32 26.47
CA ALA A 224 12.20 -1.99 26.40
C ALA A 224 13.63 -1.95 26.99
N ASN A 225 13.84 -2.58 28.16
CA ASN A 225 15.15 -2.66 28.79
C ASN A 225 16.15 -3.46 27.93
N LYS A 226 15.73 -4.61 27.41
CA LYS A 226 16.56 -5.45 26.53
C LYS A 226 16.94 -4.73 25.24
N LEU A 227 16.02 -3.93 24.68
CA LEU A 227 16.32 -3.08 23.53
C LEU A 227 17.32 -1.98 23.88
N GLU A 228 17.22 -1.31 25.03
CA GLU A 228 18.13 -0.23 25.39
C GLU A 228 19.56 -0.73 25.64
N VAL A 229 19.72 -1.88 26.31
CA VAL A 229 21.04 -2.47 26.58
C VAL A 229 21.84 -2.72 25.29
N ARG A 230 21.18 -3.16 24.22
CA ARG A 230 21.83 -3.45 22.93
C ARG A 230 21.91 -2.24 22.00
N ARG A 231 21.57 -1.04 22.46
CA ARG A 231 21.44 0.14 21.59
C ARG A 231 22.76 0.54 20.92
N VAL A 232 23.85 0.62 21.68
CA VAL A 232 25.16 1.06 21.16
C VAL A 232 25.69 0.09 20.10
N GLU A 233 25.60 -1.21 20.36
CA GLU A 233 26.02 -2.25 19.42
C GLU A 233 25.23 -2.16 18.10
N ARG A 234 23.91 -1.92 18.20
CA ARG A 234 23.04 -1.75 17.02
C ARG A 234 23.36 -0.49 16.24
N GLU A 235 23.56 0.65 16.90
CA GLU A 235 23.89 1.91 16.25
C GLU A 235 25.22 1.80 15.49
N GLN A 236 26.23 1.17 16.10
CA GLN A 236 27.50 0.91 15.44
C GLN A 236 27.34 -0.02 14.23
N PHE A 237 26.60 -1.12 14.36
CA PHE A 237 26.33 -2.04 13.25
C PHE A 237 25.64 -1.35 12.07
N VAL A 238 24.64 -0.51 12.37
CA VAL A 238 23.93 0.27 11.35
C VAL A 238 24.89 1.22 10.64
N GLN A 239 25.79 1.89 11.38
CA GLN A 239 26.76 2.79 10.78
C GLN A 239 27.75 2.05 9.87
N ASP A 240 28.30 0.93 10.34
CA ASP A 240 29.23 0.11 9.55
C ASP A 240 28.57 -0.40 8.25
N PHE A 241 27.28 -0.77 8.34
CA PHE A 241 26.49 -1.15 7.18
C PHE A 241 26.31 0.01 6.19
N ILE A 242 25.92 1.20 6.70
CA ILE A 242 25.71 2.41 5.89
C ILE A 242 27.00 2.75 5.15
N ASP A 243 28.15 2.70 5.82
CA ASP A 243 29.44 3.04 5.23
C ASP A 243 29.83 2.06 4.13
N LYS A 244 29.64 0.75 4.34
CA LYS A 244 29.92 -0.30 3.33
C LYS A 244 29.00 -0.16 2.12
N LEU A 245 27.72 0.12 2.33
CA LEU A 245 26.74 0.25 1.26
C LEU A 245 26.95 1.54 0.44
N ASN A 246 27.11 2.69 1.11
CA ASN A 246 27.29 3.99 0.45
C ASN A 246 28.51 4.00 -0.47
N LYS A 247 29.63 3.39 -0.05
CA LYS A 247 30.83 3.27 -0.88
C LYS A 247 30.58 2.58 -2.22
N ASN A 248 29.67 1.61 -2.27
CA ASN A 248 29.30 0.91 -3.49
C ASN A 248 28.23 1.66 -4.29
N LEU A 249 27.31 2.35 -3.62
CA LEU A 249 26.27 3.15 -4.28
C LEU A 249 26.83 4.39 -4.98
N GLU A 250 27.85 5.03 -4.40
CA GLU A 250 28.58 6.14 -5.03
C GLU A 250 29.23 5.73 -6.35
N GLN A 251 29.78 4.51 -6.43
CA GLN A 251 30.38 3.98 -7.66
C GLN A 251 29.33 3.75 -8.77
N LEU A 252 28.10 3.45 -8.39
CA LEU A 252 26.97 3.26 -9.29
C LEU A 252 26.21 4.56 -9.59
N ASN A 253 26.60 5.68 -8.95
CA ASN A 253 25.96 6.99 -9.05
C ASN A 253 24.44 6.94 -8.73
N ILE A 254 24.07 6.14 -7.73
CA ILE A 254 22.68 6.03 -7.24
C ILE A 254 22.55 6.90 -5.98
N LYS A 255 21.60 7.85 -6.01
CA LYS A 255 21.25 8.62 -4.83
C LYS A 255 20.29 7.80 -3.96
N SER A 256 20.64 7.67 -2.69
CA SER A 256 19.79 6.98 -1.72
C SER A 256 20.00 7.51 -0.30
N GLU A 257 18.96 7.44 0.51
CA GLU A 257 19.03 7.64 1.95
C GLU A 257 18.99 6.28 2.66
N VAL A 258 20.02 5.97 3.44
CA VAL A 258 20.11 4.73 4.22
C VAL A 258 20.00 5.07 5.69
N SER A 259 19.05 4.44 6.39
CA SER A 259 18.81 4.65 7.81
C SER A 259 18.53 3.35 8.55
N GLY A 260 18.99 3.28 9.80
CA GLY A 260 18.58 2.21 10.72
C GLY A 260 17.17 2.45 11.24
N ARG A 261 16.34 1.41 11.22
CA ARG A 261 15.00 1.41 11.80
C ARG A 261 14.96 0.43 12.96
N ALA A 262 14.67 0.94 14.16
CA ALA A 262 14.34 0.09 15.30
C ALA A 262 12.94 -0.52 15.12
N LYS A 263 12.78 -1.79 15.48
CA LYS A 263 11.46 -2.42 15.55
C LYS A 263 10.69 -1.95 16.78
N HIS A 264 9.38 -1.81 16.62
CA HIS A 264 8.47 -1.43 17.70
C HIS A 264 8.27 -2.57 18.69
N ILE A 265 8.01 -2.21 19.95
CA ILE A 265 7.95 -3.14 21.08
C ILE A 265 6.82 -4.15 20.86
N TYR A 266 5.65 -3.70 20.44
CA TYR A 266 4.52 -4.58 20.14
C TYR A 266 4.79 -5.53 18.99
N SER A 267 5.52 -5.09 17.96
CA SER A 267 5.90 -5.98 16.85
C SER A 267 6.83 -7.09 17.31
N ILE A 268 7.74 -6.79 18.23
CA ILE A 268 8.62 -7.79 18.86
C ILE A 268 7.81 -8.75 19.71
N TYR A 269 6.94 -8.22 20.58
CA TYR A 269 6.03 -9.02 21.40
C TYR A 269 5.16 -9.97 20.55
N ASN A 270 4.55 -9.48 19.48
CA ASN A 270 3.72 -10.29 18.60
C ASN A 270 4.53 -11.37 17.88
N LYS A 271 5.78 -11.08 17.48
CA LYS A 271 6.72 -12.10 16.93
C LYS A 271 7.08 -13.17 17.97
N MET A 272 7.39 -12.77 19.21
CA MET A 272 7.67 -13.68 20.32
C MET A 272 6.49 -14.63 20.56
N ARG A 273 5.28 -14.08 20.62
CA ARG A 273 4.05 -14.84 20.85
C ARG A 273 3.71 -15.79 19.70
N ASN A 274 3.74 -15.32 18.45
CA ASN A 274 3.32 -16.13 17.31
C ASN A 274 4.31 -17.23 16.94
N LYS A 275 5.61 -16.98 17.12
CA LYS A 275 6.67 -17.97 16.82
C LYS A 275 7.14 -18.76 18.05
N ASN A 276 6.59 -18.46 19.23
CA ASN A 276 7.01 -19.02 20.52
C ASN A 276 8.54 -18.93 20.75
N LEU A 277 9.10 -17.76 20.44
CA LEU A 277 10.54 -17.49 20.52
C LEU A 277 10.88 -16.61 21.72
N SER A 278 12.05 -16.85 22.31
CA SER A 278 12.65 -15.96 23.30
C SER A 278 13.23 -14.69 22.64
N PHE A 279 13.46 -13.63 23.43
CA PHE A 279 14.02 -12.38 22.90
C PHE A 279 15.42 -12.57 22.27
N GLU A 280 16.22 -13.50 22.79
CA GLU A 280 17.58 -13.77 22.33
C GLU A 280 17.62 -14.46 20.96
N GLU A 281 16.58 -15.22 20.63
CA GLU A 281 16.43 -15.92 19.34
C GLU A 281 15.88 -15.02 18.23
N ILE A 282 15.54 -13.76 18.54
CA ILE A 282 15.12 -12.79 17.53
C ILE A 282 16.38 -12.18 16.91
N TYR A 283 16.88 -12.84 15.87
CA TYR A 283 17.97 -12.33 15.04
C TYR A 283 17.60 -11.03 14.33
N ASP A 284 16.30 -10.81 14.11
CA ASP A 284 15.75 -9.78 13.24
C ASP A 284 15.34 -8.49 14.00
N LEU A 285 16.09 -8.08 15.02
CA LEU A 285 15.82 -6.81 15.74
C LEU A 285 16.28 -5.57 14.95
N LEU A 286 17.15 -5.77 13.97
CA LEU A 286 17.73 -4.75 13.11
C LEU A 286 17.02 -4.75 11.76
N ALA A 287 16.39 -3.62 11.44
CA ALA A 287 15.87 -3.37 10.11
C ALA A 287 16.61 -2.16 9.53
N ILE A 288 17.04 -2.28 8.28
CA ILE A 288 17.70 -1.20 7.56
C ILE A 288 16.74 -0.73 6.48
N ARG A 289 16.55 0.58 6.39
CA ARG A 289 15.68 1.21 5.42
C ARG A 289 16.54 1.94 4.40
N ILE A 290 16.30 1.66 3.13
CA ILE A 290 16.96 2.32 2.00
C ILE A 290 15.88 2.98 1.16
N ILE A 291 15.98 4.29 1.00
CA ILE A 291 15.07 5.10 0.22
C ILE A 291 15.78 5.56 -1.06
N THR A 292 15.19 5.27 -2.21
CA THR A 292 15.73 5.64 -3.54
C THR A 292 14.80 6.59 -4.29
N GLU A 293 15.27 7.16 -5.40
CA GLU A 293 14.45 8.02 -6.25
C GLU A 293 13.48 7.22 -7.14
N THR A 294 13.93 6.11 -7.72
CA THR A 294 13.13 5.33 -8.69
C THR A 294 12.96 3.86 -8.31
N GLU A 295 11.92 3.21 -8.84
CA GLU A 295 11.70 1.76 -8.65
C GLU A 295 12.85 0.92 -9.23
N ARG A 296 13.44 1.36 -10.34
CA ARG A 296 14.62 0.72 -10.93
C ARG A 296 15.80 0.73 -9.96
N ASP A 297 15.98 1.84 -9.25
CA ASP A 297 17.04 1.95 -8.24
C ASP A 297 16.74 1.03 -7.05
N CYS A 298 15.47 0.85 -6.65
CA CYS A 298 15.12 -0.12 -5.60
C CYS A 298 15.65 -1.52 -5.92
N TYR A 299 15.39 -2.03 -7.13
CA TYR A 299 15.90 -3.34 -7.54
C TYR A 299 17.43 -3.34 -7.66
N THR A 300 18.04 -2.22 -8.08
CA THR A 300 19.50 -2.15 -8.23
C THR A 300 20.18 -2.22 -6.86
N VAL A 301 19.63 -1.52 -5.86
CA VAL A 301 20.05 -1.62 -4.46
C VAL A 301 19.81 -3.03 -3.91
N LEU A 302 18.68 -3.67 -4.22
CA LEU A 302 18.41 -5.05 -3.81
C LEU A 302 19.51 -5.99 -4.30
N SER A 303 19.84 -5.87 -5.59
CA SER A 303 20.90 -6.66 -6.23
C SER A 303 22.24 -6.45 -5.55
N LEU A 304 22.60 -5.19 -5.30
CA LEU A 304 23.85 -4.83 -4.62
C LEU A 304 23.87 -5.39 -3.19
N THR A 305 22.74 -5.36 -2.50
CA THR A 305 22.62 -5.93 -1.15
C THR A 305 22.87 -7.45 -1.19
N HIS A 306 22.31 -8.16 -2.16
CA HIS A 306 22.52 -9.60 -2.35
C HIS A 306 23.92 -9.98 -2.86
N SER A 307 24.69 -9.04 -3.39
CA SER A 307 26.10 -9.28 -3.75
C SER A 307 27.06 -9.04 -2.59
N LEU A 308 26.71 -8.14 -1.67
CA LEU A 308 27.50 -7.81 -0.49
C LEU A 308 27.22 -8.75 0.69
N TRP A 309 26.01 -9.27 0.80
CA TRP A 309 25.56 -10.14 1.88
C TRP A 309 24.78 -11.34 1.33
N THR A 310 24.82 -12.46 2.06
CA THR A 310 24.18 -13.70 1.60
C THR A 310 22.68 -13.62 1.85
N PRO A 311 21.81 -13.70 0.83
CA PRO A 311 20.36 -13.70 1.03
C PRO A 311 19.89 -14.97 1.72
N VAL A 312 18.97 -14.82 2.67
CA VAL A 312 18.27 -15.95 3.29
C VAL A 312 17.13 -16.37 2.37
N MET A 313 17.15 -17.62 1.93
CA MET A 313 16.12 -18.19 1.04
C MET A 313 14.74 -18.11 1.70
N ASP A 314 13.70 -17.91 0.90
CA ASP A 314 12.29 -17.78 1.32
C ASP A 314 11.95 -16.57 2.21
N GLU A 315 12.92 -15.71 2.52
CA GLU A 315 12.73 -14.47 3.29
C GLU A 315 12.92 -13.23 2.38
N PHE A 316 12.29 -13.28 1.20
CA PHE A 316 12.21 -12.19 0.23
C PHE A 316 10.75 -11.94 -0.19
N ASP A 317 10.29 -10.70 -0.01
CA ASP A 317 8.97 -10.25 -0.42
C ASP A 317 9.07 -9.03 -1.34
N ASP A 318 8.51 -9.15 -2.55
CA ASP A 318 8.36 -8.04 -3.49
C ASP A 318 6.97 -7.40 -3.38
N TYR A 319 6.83 -6.46 -2.43
CA TYR A 319 5.60 -5.67 -2.30
C TYR A 319 5.53 -4.51 -3.32
N ILE A 320 6.55 -4.28 -4.15
CA ILE A 320 6.46 -3.30 -5.24
C ILE A 320 5.61 -3.88 -6.37
N ALA A 321 5.90 -5.13 -6.77
CA ALA A 321 5.15 -5.89 -7.77
C ALA A 321 3.84 -6.45 -7.23
N ARG A 322 3.80 -6.86 -5.95
CA ARG A 322 2.60 -7.39 -5.28
C ARG A 322 2.28 -6.57 -4.02
N PRO A 323 1.67 -5.38 -4.15
CA PRO A 323 1.34 -4.54 -3.01
C PRO A 323 0.46 -5.25 -1.99
N LYS A 324 0.64 -4.93 -0.70
CA LYS A 324 -0.26 -5.42 0.35
C LYS A 324 -1.68 -4.85 0.15
N PRO A 325 -2.72 -5.45 0.76
CA PRO A 325 -4.10 -4.94 0.64
C PRO A 325 -4.25 -3.46 1.00
N ASN A 326 -3.50 -2.98 1.99
CA ASN A 326 -3.49 -1.57 2.40
C ASN A 326 -2.68 -0.64 1.46
N GLY A 327 -2.24 -1.13 0.29
CA GLY A 327 -1.46 -0.38 -0.68
C GLY A 327 0.04 -0.27 -0.36
N TYR A 328 0.51 -0.89 0.72
CA TYR A 328 1.93 -0.83 1.09
C TYR A 328 2.83 -1.44 0.01
N ARG A 329 3.89 -0.70 -0.36
CA ARG A 329 4.89 -1.07 -1.37
C ARG A 329 6.31 -0.90 -0.81
N SER A 330 7.13 -1.93 -0.95
CA SER A 330 8.55 -2.00 -0.57
C SER A 330 9.12 -3.35 -0.99
N LEU A 331 10.43 -3.45 -1.23
CA LEU A 331 11.14 -4.73 -1.29
C LEU A 331 11.63 -5.07 0.12
N HIS A 332 11.30 -6.25 0.62
CA HIS A 332 11.80 -6.76 1.90
C HIS A 332 12.69 -7.95 1.63
N THR A 333 13.89 -7.96 2.20
CA THR A 333 14.79 -9.11 2.12
C THR A 333 15.52 -9.29 3.44
N VAL A 334 15.69 -10.54 3.86
CA VAL A 334 16.58 -10.88 4.98
C VAL A 334 17.91 -11.36 4.42
N VAL A 335 19.00 -10.78 4.91
CA VAL A 335 20.36 -11.13 4.51
C VAL A 335 21.21 -11.46 5.74
N GLN A 336 22.28 -12.22 5.53
CA GLN A 336 23.22 -12.68 6.54
C GLN A 336 24.61 -12.07 6.32
N ASP A 337 25.20 -11.56 7.39
CA ASP A 337 26.58 -11.07 7.46
C ASP A 337 27.61 -12.20 7.61
N GLU A 338 28.90 -11.90 7.39
CA GLU A 338 30.03 -12.82 7.58
C GLU A 338 30.06 -13.41 9.00
N GLY A 339 29.59 -12.66 9.99
CA GLY A 339 29.44 -13.10 11.38
C GLY A 339 28.22 -13.99 11.65
N GLY A 340 27.46 -14.40 10.62
CA GLY A 340 26.26 -15.24 10.75
C GLY A 340 25.02 -14.51 11.29
N ARG A 341 25.08 -13.20 11.47
CA ARG A 341 23.97 -12.37 11.96
C ARG A 341 23.00 -12.06 10.81
N ASN A 342 21.71 -12.28 11.05
CA ASN A 342 20.66 -11.95 10.09
C ASN A 342 20.11 -10.55 10.35
N PHE A 343 19.76 -9.82 9.29
CA PHE A 343 19.08 -8.54 9.39
C PHE A 343 18.18 -8.29 8.19
N GLU A 344 17.12 -7.52 8.40
CA GLU A 344 16.12 -7.20 7.37
C GLU A 344 16.51 -5.90 6.66
N VAL A 345 16.44 -5.89 5.33
CA VAL A 345 16.64 -4.72 4.49
C VAL A 345 15.33 -4.40 3.77
N GLN A 346 14.87 -3.16 3.93
CA GLN A 346 13.66 -2.62 3.34
C GLN A 346 14.02 -1.54 2.34
N ILE A 347 13.70 -1.76 1.07
CA ILE A 347 14.06 -0.86 -0.02
C ILE A 347 12.79 -0.32 -0.65
N ARG A 348 12.68 1.00 -0.82
CA ARG A 348 11.50 1.64 -1.40
C ARG A 348 11.84 3.01 -1.96
N THR A 349 10.94 3.60 -2.76
CA THR A 349 11.11 4.98 -3.23
C THR A 349 10.66 6.00 -2.17
N GLN A 350 10.97 7.27 -2.39
CA GLN A 350 10.48 8.38 -1.56
C GLN A 350 8.94 8.41 -1.49
N GLU A 351 8.25 8.29 -2.65
CA GLU A 351 6.78 8.24 -2.71
C GLU A 351 6.22 7.05 -1.93
N MET A 352 6.83 5.87 -2.08
CA MET A 352 6.44 4.67 -1.32
C MET A 352 6.70 4.83 0.18
N HIS A 353 7.74 5.56 0.55
CA HIS A 353 8.04 5.87 1.94
C HIS A 353 6.95 6.75 2.55
N GLU A 354 6.59 7.85 1.89
CA GLU A 354 5.53 8.76 2.33
C GLU A 354 4.18 8.05 2.47
N PHE A 355 3.80 7.26 1.45
CA PHE A 355 2.60 6.43 1.53
C PHE A 355 2.66 5.43 2.69
N ALA A 356 3.81 4.84 2.97
CA ALA A 356 3.92 3.85 4.04
C ALA A 356 3.88 4.46 5.46
N GLU A 357 4.28 5.71 5.65
CA GLU A 357 4.22 6.37 6.97
C GLU A 357 2.85 6.98 7.23
N TYR A 358 2.30 7.68 6.22
CA TYR A 358 1.09 8.48 6.35
C TYR A 358 -0.16 7.82 5.75
N GLY A 359 -0.01 6.74 4.98
CA GLY A 359 -1.11 6.02 4.37
C GLY A 359 -1.96 6.89 3.45
N MET A 360 -3.27 6.73 3.58
CA MET A 360 -4.25 7.52 2.85
C MET A 360 -4.20 9.03 3.18
N ALA A 361 -3.62 9.44 4.32
CA ALA A 361 -3.54 10.86 4.70
C ALA A 361 -2.61 11.66 3.78
N ALA A 362 -1.49 11.08 3.33
CA ALA A 362 -0.52 11.75 2.44
C ALA A 362 -1.11 12.13 1.07
N HIS A 363 -2.12 11.39 0.58
CA HIS A 363 -2.71 11.67 -0.73
C HIS A 363 -3.81 12.75 -0.72
N TRP A 364 -4.30 13.17 0.46
CA TRP A 364 -5.38 14.15 0.54
C TRP A 364 -4.91 15.56 0.16
N ARG A 365 -3.79 16.00 0.74
CA ARG A 365 -3.22 17.34 0.52
C ARG A 365 -2.79 17.60 -0.93
N TYR A 366 -2.18 16.61 -1.58
CA TYR A 366 -1.63 16.77 -2.94
C TYR A 366 -2.71 16.95 -4.03
N LYS A 367 -3.95 16.48 -3.78
CA LYS A 367 -5.03 16.55 -4.78
C LYS A 367 -5.95 17.77 -4.63
N GLU A 368 -6.04 18.39 -3.45
CA GLU A 368 -6.75 19.66 -3.26
C GLU A 368 -5.94 20.87 -3.77
N SER A 369 -4.61 20.81 -3.73
CA SER A 369 -3.73 21.93 -4.13
C SER A 369 -3.26 21.93 -5.60
N GLY A 370 -3.73 20.99 -6.43
CA GLY A 370 -3.29 20.85 -7.82
C GLY A 370 -3.87 21.92 -8.77
N PRO A 371 -3.11 22.52 -9.72
CA PRO A 371 -3.59 23.56 -10.65
C PRO A 371 -4.63 23.09 -11.69
N LYS A 372 -5.08 21.83 -11.62
CA LYS A 372 -6.05 21.23 -12.54
C LYS A 372 -7.12 20.49 -11.73
N GLY A 373 -8.05 21.25 -11.15
CA GLY A 373 -9.34 20.75 -10.68
C GLY A 373 -10.22 20.30 -11.86
N GLY A 374 -9.83 19.21 -12.53
CA GLY A 374 -10.60 18.59 -13.61
C GLY A 374 -11.41 17.41 -13.08
N ALA A 375 -12.65 17.27 -13.55
CA ALA A 375 -13.68 16.31 -13.14
C ALA A 375 -13.30 14.79 -13.17
N THR A 376 -12.07 14.44 -13.56
CA THR A 376 -11.50 13.08 -13.45
C THR A 376 -10.83 12.80 -12.10
N SER A 377 -10.75 13.77 -11.20
CA SER A 377 -10.08 13.65 -9.89
C SER A 377 -10.94 12.94 -8.81
N ALA A 378 -12.26 13.11 -8.87
CA ALA A 378 -13.20 12.54 -7.90
C ALA A 378 -13.32 11.01 -8.02
N SER A 379 -13.36 10.47 -9.24
CA SER A 379 -13.54 9.03 -9.48
C SER A 379 -12.44 8.17 -8.81
N SER A 380 -11.19 8.62 -8.84
CA SER A 380 -10.07 7.88 -8.24
C SER A 380 -10.06 7.87 -6.70
N LEU A 381 -10.67 8.85 -6.03
CA LEU A 381 -10.75 8.88 -4.56
C LEU A 381 -11.94 8.04 -4.07
N TYR A 382 -13.09 8.17 -4.76
CA TYR A 382 -14.27 7.32 -4.57
C TYR A 382 -13.94 5.84 -4.83
N ASP A 383 -13.26 5.50 -5.93
CA ASP A 383 -12.88 4.11 -6.23
C ASP A 383 -11.97 3.49 -5.15
N ARG A 384 -11.13 4.31 -4.49
CA ARG A 384 -10.27 3.85 -3.38
C ARG A 384 -11.02 3.74 -2.07
N GLN A 385 -11.93 4.68 -1.76
CA GLN A 385 -12.86 4.56 -0.63
C GLN A 385 -13.73 3.30 -0.75
N ILE A 386 -14.24 3.01 -1.96
CA ILE A 386 -15.03 1.80 -2.25
C ILE A 386 -14.17 0.53 -2.18
N SER A 387 -12.96 0.52 -2.74
CA SER A 387 -12.02 -0.61 -2.63
C SER A 387 -11.68 -0.91 -1.17
N TRP A 388 -11.51 0.14 -0.37
CA TRP A 388 -11.25 0.06 1.06
C TRP A 388 -12.47 -0.44 1.85
N MET A 389 -13.67 0.05 1.54
CA MET A 389 -14.91 -0.46 2.12
C MET A 389 -15.08 -1.95 1.84
N ARG A 390 -14.77 -2.41 0.62
CA ARG A 390 -14.80 -3.84 0.26
C ARG A 390 -13.82 -4.65 1.12
N GLN A 391 -12.64 -4.12 1.43
CA GLN A 391 -11.66 -4.77 2.31
C GLN A 391 -12.09 -4.84 3.78
N LEU A 392 -12.86 -3.86 4.25
CA LEU A 392 -13.37 -3.86 5.62
C LEU A 392 -14.67 -4.65 5.77
N LEU A 393 -15.48 -4.75 4.72
CA LEU A 393 -16.60 -5.68 4.68
C LEU A 393 -16.11 -7.13 4.58
N SER A 394 -14.97 -7.39 3.91
CA SER A 394 -14.37 -8.73 3.89
C SER A 394 -13.86 -9.18 5.27
N TRP A 395 -13.48 -8.25 6.15
CA TRP A 395 -13.09 -8.55 7.53
C TRP A 395 -14.22 -9.21 8.34
N ARG A 396 -15.48 -8.90 8.04
CA ARG A 396 -16.65 -9.59 8.65
C ARG A 396 -16.90 -11.00 8.12
N ARG A 397 -16.41 -11.36 6.92
CA ARG A 397 -16.56 -12.74 6.38
C ARG A 397 -15.73 -13.75 7.16
N GLU A 398 -14.60 -13.32 7.72
CA GLU A 398 -13.72 -14.17 8.52
C GLU A 398 -14.20 -14.34 9.97
N GLU A 399 -15.06 -13.43 10.48
CA GLU A 399 -15.60 -13.46 11.85
C GLU A 399 -17.13 -13.70 11.96
N GLY A 400 -17.79 -14.19 10.90
CA GLY A 400 -19.09 -14.87 11.01
C GLY A 400 -20.36 -14.05 10.78
N ILE A 401 -20.38 -13.17 9.79
CA ILE A 401 -21.58 -12.39 9.46
C ILE A 401 -22.17 -12.79 8.10
N SER A 402 -23.50 -12.95 8.07
CA SER A 402 -24.20 -13.40 6.86
C SER A 402 -24.03 -12.41 5.71
N GLU A 403 -23.87 -12.91 4.49
CA GLU A 403 -23.75 -12.11 3.27
C GLU A 403 -24.88 -11.08 3.10
N HIS A 404 -26.05 -11.36 3.66
CA HIS A 404 -27.22 -10.50 3.62
C HIS A 404 -27.04 -9.18 4.41
N GLU A 405 -26.34 -9.18 5.55
CA GLU A 405 -26.07 -7.94 6.31
C GLU A 405 -25.00 -7.08 5.66
N ALA A 406 -23.96 -7.70 5.09
CA ALA A 406 -22.92 -7.00 4.35
C ALA A 406 -23.49 -6.31 3.11
N SER A 407 -24.38 -6.98 2.37
CA SER A 407 -25.09 -6.40 1.23
C SER A 407 -26.02 -5.26 1.64
N LYS A 408 -26.70 -5.37 2.79
CA LYS A 408 -27.57 -4.32 3.32
C LYS A 408 -26.80 -3.09 3.81
N LEU A 409 -25.63 -3.27 4.44
CA LEU A 409 -24.73 -2.18 4.79
C LEU A 409 -24.13 -1.51 3.56
N GLN A 410 -23.79 -2.32 2.54
CA GLN A 410 -23.31 -1.82 1.26
C GLN A 410 -24.40 -0.97 0.57
N GLU A 411 -25.65 -1.45 0.52
CA GLU A 411 -26.80 -0.66 0.04
C GLU A 411 -27.06 0.60 0.87
N GLN A 412 -26.98 0.53 2.20
CA GLN A 412 -27.17 1.70 3.07
C GLN A 412 -26.07 2.75 2.88
N VAL A 413 -24.83 2.34 2.62
CA VAL A 413 -23.74 3.26 2.30
C VAL A 413 -23.95 3.88 0.91
N LEU A 414 -24.29 3.07 -0.09
CA LEU A 414 -24.64 3.56 -1.43
C LEU A 414 -25.86 4.51 -1.41
N GLN A 415 -26.76 4.37 -0.44
CA GLN A 415 -27.91 5.27 -0.23
C GLN A 415 -27.58 6.51 0.61
N ALA A 416 -26.57 6.45 1.49
CA ALA A 416 -26.13 7.57 2.33
C ALA A 416 -25.41 8.68 1.53
N GLU A 417 -25.12 8.45 0.25
CA GLU A 417 -24.51 9.40 -0.68
C GLU A 417 -25.53 10.35 -1.36
N ASP A 418 -26.84 10.26 -1.06
CA ASP A 418 -27.82 11.27 -1.49
C ASP A 418 -27.86 12.44 -0.49
N PRO A 419 -27.37 13.65 -0.86
CA PRO A 419 -27.26 14.80 0.05
C PRO A 419 -28.60 15.27 0.64
N GLN A 420 -29.73 14.81 0.10
CA GLN A 420 -31.07 15.24 0.50
C GLN A 420 -31.71 14.41 1.63
N LEU A 421 -31.13 13.27 2.04
CA LEU A 421 -31.76 12.37 3.03
C LEU A 421 -31.13 12.35 4.44
N ILE A 422 -30.02 13.05 4.68
CA ILE A 422 -29.31 13.03 5.99
C ILE A 422 -30.10 13.76 7.11
N MET A 423 -31.20 14.43 6.78
CA MET A 423 -31.87 15.37 7.68
C MET A 423 -32.99 14.77 8.57
N THR A 424 -33.40 13.51 8.39
CA THR A 424 -34.58 12.97 9.10
C THR A 424 -34.29 11.96 10.23
N ASP A 425 -33.20 11.20 10.17
CA ASP A 425 -33.06 10.02 11.05
C ASP A 425 -32.21 10.24 12.32
N VAL A 426 -31.56 11.40 12.48
CA VAL A 426 -30.78 11.72 13.69
C VAL A 426 -31.58 12.58 14.69
N VAL A 427 -32.68 13.21 14.27
CA VAL A 427 -33.46 14.15 15.10
C VAL A 427 -34.63 13.47 15.84
N THR A 428 -35.02 12.25 15.47
CA THR A 428 -36.23 11.60 16.01
C THR A 428 -36.01 10.58 17.13
N ALA A 429 -34.77 10.39 17.60
CA ALA A 429 -34.47 9.39 18.63
C ALA A 429 -34.68 9.85 20.10
N ASP A 430 -34.96 11.14 20.36
CA ASP A 430 -35.08 11.68 21.73
C ASP A 430 -36.51 11.93 22.22
N SER A 431 -37.53 11.41 21.54
CA SER A 431 -38.92 11.58 21.98
C SER A 431 -39.75 10.31 21.85
N LYS A 432 -39.49 9.31 22.71
CA LYS A 432 -40.49 8.29 23.09
C LYS A 432 -40.00 7.46 24.28
N SER A 433 -40.12 8.03 25.47
CA SER A 433 -40.04 7.31 26.73
C SER A 433 -40.99 7.97 27.72
N THR A 434 -42.30 7.75 27.54
CA THR A 434 -43.31 7.82 28.61
C THR A 434 -44.67 7.42 28.04
N LYS A 435 -45.15 6.22 28.41
CA LYS A 435 -46.50 5.93 28.94
C LYS A 435 -46.80 4.44 28.81
N GLY A 436 -46.97 3.80 29.96
CA GLY A 436 -47.68 2.53 30.07
C GLY A 436 -49.19 2.73 29.97
N ASP A 437 -49.87 1.63 29.64
CA ASP A 437 -50.99 1.03 30.40
C ASP A 437 -51.93 0.28 29.45
N ASP A 438 -52.05 -1.02 29.74
CA ASP A 438 -53.23 -1.90 29.79
C ASP A 438 -54.30 -1.99 28.68
N ALA A 439 -54.75 -3.25 28.56
CA ALA A 439 -56.12 -3.74 28.30
C ALA A 439 -56.53 -4.18 26.88
N ASP A 440 -56.64 -5.51 26.76
CA ASP A 440 -57.82 -6.31 26.36
C ASP A 440 -58.50 -6.23 24.97
N ALA A 441 -59.01 -7.43 24.63
CA ALA A 441 -60.17 -7.77 23.78
C ALA A 441 -59.95 -8.15 22.30
N LEU A 442 -59.93 -9.48 22.08
CA LEU A 442 -60.91 -10.29 21.33
C LEU A 442 -61.66 -9.66 20.12
N HIS A 443 -61.50 -10.30 18.95
CA HIS A 443 -62.55 -10.84 18.06
C HIS A 443 -61.81 -11.44 16.83
N ASP A 444 -61.79 -12.76 16.60
CA ASP A 444 -62.83 -13.66 16.04
C ASP A 444 -62.58 -14.03 14.57
N LEU A 445 -62.55 -15.35 14.34
CA LEU A 445 -63.18 -16.12 13.25
C LEU A 445 -62.94 -15.66 11.79
N SER A 446 -62.53 -16.51 10.84
CA SER A 446 -62.88 -17.93 10.69
C SER A 446 -62.21 -18.54 9.45
N SER A 447 -61.91 -19.84 9.56
CA SER A 447 -62.13 -20.90 8.55
C SER A 447 -61.30 -20.86 7.24
N SER A 448 -60.85 -21.96 6.62
CA SER A 448 -61.24 -23.37 6.71
C SER A 448 -60.18 -24.26 6.01
N THR A 449 -59.87 -25.40 6.65
CA THR A 449 -59.73 -26.76 6.08
C THR A 449 -58.89 -26.97 4.82
N GLY A 450 -57.77 -27.71 4.89
CA GLY A 450 -57.73 -29.18 4.69
C GLY A 450 -57.27 -29.46 3.25
N THR A 451 -56.48 -30.46 2.88
CA THR A 451 -56.14 -31.76 3.46
C THR A 451 -54.96 -32.28 2.62
N SER A 452 -53.99 -32.98 3.22
CA SER A 452 -53.01 -33.78 2.47
C SER A 452 -53.68 -35.01 1.83
N PRO A 453 -53.04 -35.63 0.82
CA PRO A 453 -52.52 -36.96 1.09
C PRO A 453 -51.16 -37.28 0.43
N THR A 454 -50.55 -38.29 1.01
CA THR A 454 -49.34 -39.04 0.66
C THR A 454 -49.44 -39.83 -0.64
N ASP A 455 -48.31 -40.00 -1.37
CA ASP A 455 -47.51 -41.24 -1.46
C ASP A 455 -46.81 -41.44 -2.83
N LYS A 456 -45.59 -41.98 -2.76
CA LYS A 456 -44.77 -42.74 -3.76
C LYS A 456 -44.35 -42.15 -5.11
N GLY A 457 -43.03 -42.18 -5.33
CA GLY A 457 -42.41 -42.21 -6.65
C GLY A 457 -40.88 -42.29 -6.62
N VAL A 458 -40.34 -43.52 -6.58
CA VAL A 458 -38.90 -43.82 -6.70
C VAL A 458 -38.43 -43.63 -8.14
N ALA A 459 -37.34 -42.89 -8.36
CA ALA A 459 -36.48 -43.06 -9.54
C ALA A 459 -35.06 -42.55 -9.27
N ALA A 460 -34.10 -43.48 -9.21
CA ALA A 460 -32.67 -43.19 -9.21
C ALA A 460 -32.18 -42.87 -10.63
N LYS A 461 -31.30 -41.88 -10.80
CA LYS A 461 -30.01 -42.02 -11.51
C LYS A 461 -29.18 -40.73 -11.62
N LYS A 462 -27.88 -40.95 -11.40
CA LYS A 462 -26.68 -40.29 -11.98
C LYS A 462 -26.19 -38.99 -11.33
N GLY A 463 -25.08 -39.14 -10.62
CA GLY A 463 -24.18 -38.06 -10.25
C GLY A 463 -23.47 -37.44 -11.46
N ALA A 464 -23.10 -36.17 -11.29
CA ALA A 464 -22.15 -35.45 -12.12
C ALA A 464 -21.27 -34.58 -11.20
N ALA A 465 -19.97 -34.64 -11.48
CA ALA A 465 -18.85 -34.02 -10.76
C ALA A 465 -18.93 -32.47 -10.68
N PRO A 466 -18.19 -31.84 -9.74
CA PRO A 466 -18.22 -30.39 -9.54
C PRO A 466 -17.64 -29.63 -10.74
N LYS A 467 -18.38 -28.62 -11.21
CA LYS A 467 -17.93 -27.69 -12.25
C LYS A 467 -16.86 -26.76 -11.67
N LYS A 468 -15.68 -26.74 -12.32
CA LYS A 468 -14.63 -25.74 -12.12
C LYS A 468 -15.17 -24.32 -12.42
N PRO A 469 -14.76 -23.29 -11.66
CA PRO A 469 -15.13 -21.91 -11.96
C PRO A 469 -14.51 -21.46 -13.29
N LYS A 470 -15.32 -20.79 -14.13
CA LYS A 470 -14.86 -20.15 -15.37
C LYS A 470 -14.01 -18.92 -15.03
N PRO A 471 -12.96 -18.62 -15.80
CA PRO A 471 -12.21 -17.38 -15.65
C PRO A 471 -13.10 -16.20 -16.08
N GLU A 472 -13.21 -15.20 -15.22
CA GLU A 472 -13.82 -13.90 -15.52
C GLU A 472 -13.04 -13.20 -16.63
N LYS A 473 -13.77 -12.53 -17.53
CA LYS A 473 -13.19 -11.72 -18.61
C LYS A 473 -12.63 -10.42 -18.02
N PRO A 474 -11.47 -9.92 -18.49
CA PRO A 474 -10.97 -8.63 -18.06
C PRO A 474 -11.82 -7.51 -18.69
N ASP A 475 -12.15 -6.56 -17.82
CA ASP A 475 -12.83 -5.31 -18.14
C ASP A 475 -11.98 -4.46 -19.10
N SER A 476 -12.63 -3.83 -20.07
CA SER A 476 -11.99 -3.10 -21.16
C SER A 476 -11.91 -1.61 -20.85
N GLY A 477 -10.73 -1.01 -21.02
CA GLY A 477 -10.64 0.40 -21.43
C GLY A 477 -9.96 1.37 -20.47
N ALA A 478 -8.74 1.07 -20.03
CA ALA A 478 -7.73 2.10 -19.78
C ALA A 478 -6.40 1.55 -20.30
N GLU A 479 -5.75 2.22 -21.26
CA GLU A 479 -4.37 1.90 -21.64
C GLU A 479 -3.49 2.16 -20.42
N SER A 480 -3.28 1.11 -19.60
CA SER A 480 -2.28 1.14 -18.55
C SER A 480 -0.91 1.21 -19.23
N ALA A 481 -0.02 2.03 -18.68
CA ALA A 481 1.37 2.02 -19.09
C ALA A 481 1.87 0.56 -19.09
N PRO A 482 2.64 0.12 -20.11
CA PRO A 482 3.03 -1.28 -20.22
C PRO A 482 3.76 -1.68 -18.95
N SER A 483 3.15 -2.62 -18.23
CA SER A 483 3.71 -3.20 -17.00
C SER A 483 5.12 -3.72 -17.28
N ARG A 484 6.05 -3.41 -16.38
CA ARG A 484 7.48 -3.65 -16.53
C ARG A 484 7.93 -4.67 -15.49
N ILE A 485 8.89 -5.50 -15.89
CA ILE A 485 9.55 -6.46 -15.01
C ILE A 485 11.03 -6.08 -14.85
N TYR A 486 11.58 -6.35 -13.67
CA TYR A 486 12.99 -6.09 -13.35
C TYR A 486 13.70 -7.40 -13.06
N VAL A 487 14.65 -7.78 -13.91
CA VAL A 487 15.38 -9.06 -13.82
C VAL A 487 16.86 -8.82 -13.57
N LEU A 488 17.48 -9.76 -12.87
CA LEU A 488 18.85 -9.66 -12.37
C LEU A 488 19.80 -10.45 -13.26
N THR A 489 21.01 -9.94 -13.46
CA THR A 489 22.14 -10.72 -13.98
C THR A 489 22.85 -11.44 -12.82
N PRO A 490 23.68 -12.48 -13.09
CA PRO A 490 24.48 -13.13 -12.05
C PRO A 490 25.46 -12.17 -11.34
N GLN A 491 25.80 -11.04 -11.97
CA GLN A 491 26.61 -9.98 -11.39
C GLN A 491 25.79 -8.89 -10.68
N ALA A 492 24.53 -9.19 -10.31
CA ALA A 492 23.65 -8.25 -9.60
C ALA A 492 23.35 -6.94 -10.37
N ARG A 493 23.46 -6.93 -11.70
CA ARG A 493 22.95 -5.82 -12.53
C ARG A 493 21.47 -6.03 -12.86
N VAL A 494 20.65 -5.01 -12.62
CA VAL A 494 19.22 -5.00 -12.98
C VAL A 494 19.01 -4.59 -14.43
N ILE A 495 18.18 -5.37 -15.12
CA ILE A 495 17.75 -5.14 -16.48
C ILE A 495 16.22 -5.01 -16.49
N GLU A 496 15.76 -3.89 -17.02
CA GLU A 496 14.34 -3.61 -17.20
C GLU A 496 13.84 -4.17 -18.53
N LEU A 497 12.73 -4.91 -18.47
CA LEU A 497 12.06 -5.54 -19.62
C LEU A 497 10.54 -5.32 -19.54
N PRO A 498 9.82 -5.34 -20.69
CA PRO A 498 8.37 -5.42 -20.69
C PRO A 498 7.84 -6.71 -20.05
N GLU A 499 6.68 -6.65 -19.41
CA GLU A 499 6.00 -7.86 -18.92
C GLU A 499 5.78 -8.89 -20.04
N GLY A 500 5.95 -10.18 -19.70
CA GLY A 500 5.91 -11.28 -20.65
C GLY A 500 7.20 -11.48 -21.46
N SER A 501 8.27 -10.73 -21.18
CA SER A 501 9.58 -10.96 -21.79
C SER A 501 10.18 -12.30 -21.36
N THR A 502 11.00 -12.88 -22.24
CA THR A 502 11.62 -14.21 -22.06
C THR A 502 13.13 -14.11 -21.82
N PRO A 503 13.81 -15.22 -21.47
CA PRO A 503 15.28 -15.26 -21.43
C PRO A 503 15.96 -14.85 -22.75
N VAL A 504 15.31 -15.06 -23.89
CA VAL A 504 15.86 -14.63 -25.19
C VAL A 504 15.79 -13.11 -25.32
N ASP A 505 14.67 -12.49 -24.94
CA ASP A 505 14.54 -11.03 -24.88
C ASP A 505 15.57 -10.40 -23.94
N PHE A 506 15.80 -11.02 -22.78
CA PHE A 506 16.86 -10.63 -21.83
C PHE A 506 18.26 -10.69 -22.48
N ALA A 507 18.58 -11.76 -23.19
CA ALA A 507 19.86 -11.89 -23.89
C ALA A 507 20.07 -10.78 -24.94
N TYR A 508 19.06 -10.46 -25.75
CA TYR A 508 19.12 -9.35 -26.72
C TYR A 508 19.16 -7.97 -26.07
N ARG A 509 18.60 -7.83 -24.87
CA ARG A 509 18.66 -6.59 -24.10
C ARG A 509 20.07 -6.33 -23.58
N LEU A 510 20.78 -7.39 -23.15
CA LEU A 510 22.18 -7.31 -22.74
C LEU A 510 23.10 -7.03 -23.93
N HIS A 511 23.05 -7.86 -24.98
CA HIS A 511 23.87 -7.68 -26.17
C HIS A 511 23.29 -8.43 -27.37
N THR A 512 23.39 -7.85 -28.58
CA THR A 512 22.83 -8.47 -29.80
C THR A 512 23.50 -9.82 -30.12
N ASP A 513 24.83 -9.90 -29.99
CA ASP A 513 25.55 -11.15 -30.22
C ASP A 513 25.28 -12.22 -29.15
N LEU A 514 25.03 -11.81 -27.89
CA LEU A 514 24.61 -12.74 -26.83
C LEU A 514 23.24 -13.35 -27.18
N GLY A 515 22.31 -12.53 -27.66
CA GLY A 515 21.02 -12.98 -28.17
C GLY A 515 21.14 -13.94 -29.35
N HIS A 516 22.01 -13.67 -30.33
CA HIS A 516 22.23 -14.57 -31.46
C HIS A 516 22.78 -15.95 -31.04
N ARG A 517 23.65 -15.97 -30.03
CA ARG A 517 24.32 -17.19 -29.53
C ARG A 517 23.57 -17.89 -28.40
N CYS A 518 22.43 -17.36 -27.96
CA CYS A 518 21.62 -17.92 -26.88
C CYS A 518 21.13 -19.34 -27.23
N ARG A 519 21.33 -20.29 -26.30
CA ARG A 519 20.92 -21.69 -26.48
C ARG A 519 20.17 -22.29 -25.31
N GLY A 520 20.38 -21.75 -24.13
CA GLY A 520 19.62 -22.09 -22.94
C GLY A 520 19.67 -20.93 -21.96
N ALA A 521 18.86 -21.01 -20.92
CA ALA A 521 18.92 -20.07 -19.82
C ALA A 521 18.73 -20.83 -18.50
N ARG A 522 19.38 -20.33 -17.45
CA ARG A 522 19.02 -20.66 -16.07
C ARG A 522 18.34 -19.47 -15.43
N VAL A 523 17.27 -19.73 -14.70
CA VAL A 523 16.56 -18.73 -13.90
C VAL A 523 16.63 -19.22 -12.46
N ASP A 524 17.17 -18.38 -11.58
CA ASP A 524 17.42 -18.70 -10.16
C ASP A 524 18.20 -20.02 -9.98
N GLY A 525 19.18 -20.25 -10.87
CA GLY A 525 20.02 -21.45 -10.89
C GLY A 525 19.41 -22.68 -11.56
N GLN A 526 18.11 -22.68 -11.92
CA GLN A 526 17.44 -23.80 -12.57
C GLN A 526 17.36 -23.65 -14.09
N LEU A 527 17.59 -24.74 -14.84
CA LEU A 527 17.48 -24.72 -16.30
C LEU A 527 16.00 -24.57 -16.73
N VAL A 528 15.69 -23.54 -17.51
CA VAL A 528 14.33 -23.27 -18.00
C VAL A 528 14.26 -23.27 -19.51
N SER A 529 13.04 -23.42 -20.04
CA SER A 529 12.80 -23.25 -21.47
C SER A 529 12.96 -21.80 -21.90
N LEU A 530 13.41 -21.58 -23.14
CA LEU A 530 13.65 -20.23 -23.66
C LEU A 530 12.36 -19.42 -23.89
N ASN A 531 11.18 -20.05 -23.91
CA ASN A 531 9.88 -19.39 -24.01
C ASN A 531 9.21 -19.17 -22.64
N THR A 532 9.87 -19.50 -21.53
CA THR A 532 9.33 -19.25 -20.20
C THR A 532 9.29 -17.74 -19.95
N PRO A 533 8.12 -17.15 -19.59
CA PRO A 533 8.04 -15.74 -19.26
C PRO A 533 8.77 -15.47 -17.94
N LEU A 534 9.58 -14.41 -17.93
CA LEU A 534 10.34 -13.97 -16.77
C LEU A 534 9.45 -13.18 -15.80
N GLN A 535 9.78 -13.25 -14.52
CA GLN A 535 9.15 -12.49 -13.45
C GLN A 535 10.15 -11.53 -12.80
N THR A 536 9.63 -10.48 -12.18
CA THR A 536 10.46 -9.53 -11.42
C THR A 536 11.19 -10.22 -10.27
N GLY A 537 12.44 -9.82 -10.03
CA GLY A 537 13.27 -10.35 -8.94
C GLY A 537 14.00 -11.64 -9.28
N GLN A 538 13.83 -12.20 -10.48
CA GLN A 538 14.54 -13.41 -10.90
C GLN A 538 15.95 -13.12 -11.44
N THR A 539 16.89 -14.01 -11.13
CA THR A 539 18.27 -13.97 -11.66
C THR A 539 18.40 -14.84 -12.89
N VAL A 540 18.78 -14.25 -14.03
CA VAL A 540 18.83 -14.92 -15.33
C VAL A 540 20.29 -15.08 -15.80
N GLU A 541 20.72 -16.33 -15.96
CA GLU A 541 22.00 -16.71 -16.57
C GLU A 541 21.76 -17.21 -18.00
N VAL A 542 22.38 -16.59 -19.00
CA VAL A 542 22.25 -16.99 -20.41
C VAL A 542 23.35 -17.97 -20.78
N ILE A 543 22.97 -19.16 -21.25
CA ILE A 543 23.90 -20.16 -21.78
C ILE A 543 24.07 -19.94 -23.28
N THR A 544 25.31 -19.72 -23.71
CA THR A 544 25.64 -19.43 -25.12
C THR A 544 26.42 -20.55 -25.79
N ALA A 545 26.26 -20.67 -27.11
CA ALA A 545 27.07 -21.54 -27.95
C ALA A 545 28.31 -20.80 -28.50
N LYS A 546 29.40 -21.54 -28.78
CA LYS A 546 30.62 -20.98 -29.40
C LYS A 546 30.39 -20.53 -30.85
N SER A 547 29.50 -21.19 -31.57
CA SER A 547 29.11 -20.89 -32.95
C SER A 547 27.63 -21.19 -33.17
N GLY A 548 27.03 -20.53 -34.17
CA GLY A 548 25.62 -20.68 -34.50
C GLY A 548 24.88 -19.34 -34.57
N GLY A 549 23.56 -19.42 -34.77
CA GLY A 549 22.70 -18.26 -34.85
C GLY A 549 21.32 -18.51 -34.22
N PRO A 550 20.46 -17.48 -34.23
CA PRO A 550 19.11 -17.57 -33.69
C PRO A 550 18.27 -18.63 -34.42
N SER A 551 17.25 -19.16 -33.74
CA SER A 551 16.27 -20.05 -34.39
C SER A 551 15.25 -19.23 -35.20
N ARG A 552 14.79 -19.78 -36.33
CA ARG A 552 13.67 -19.20 -37.10
C ARG A 552 12.38 -19.21 -36.30
N ASP A 553 12.21 -20.22 -35.44
CA ASP A 553 11.04 -20.39 -34.58
C ASP A 553 10.84 -19.20 -33.63
N TRP A 554 11.91 -18.46 -33.31
CA TRP A 554 11.82 -17.27 -32.46
C TRP A 554 11.04 -16.12 -33.10
N LEU A 555 10.93 -16.09 -34.42
CA LEU A 555 10.16 -15.07 -35.14
C LEU A 555 8.65 -15.38 -35.17
N THR A 556 8.26 -16.62 -34.87
CA THR A 556 6.87 -17.08 -34.86
C THR A 556 6.19 -16.64 -33.57
N PRO A 557 5.25 -15.66 -33.60
CA PRO A 557 4.68 -15.08 -32.38
C PRO A 557 3.96 -16.10 -31.49
N GLN A 558 3.36 -17.13 -32.10
CA GLN A 558 2.61 -18.17 -31.39
C GLN A 558 3.48 -19.06 -30.49
N LEU A 559 4.78 -19.15 -30.77
CA LEU A 559 5.71 -19.98 -29.98
C LEU A 559 6.24 -19.26 -28.73
N GLY A 560 6.01 -17.94 -28.63
CA GLY A 560 6.24 -17.19 -27.40
C GLY A 560 7.72 -16.97 -27.01
N TYR A 561 8.68 -17.11 -27.93
CA TYR A 561 10.10 -16.93 -27.63
C TYR A 561 10.57 -15.46 -27.58
N LEU A 562 9.88 -14.54 -28.24
CA LEU A 562 10.28 -13.13 -28.33
C LEU A 562 9.08 -12.20 -28.18
N ALA A 563 8.96 -11.58 -27.01
CA ALA A 563 7.96 -10.56 -26.75
C ALA A 563 8.38 -9.20 -27.33
N SER A 564 9.67 -8.87 -27.28
CA SER A 564 10.18 -7.54 -27.64
C SER A 564 10.21 -7.31 -29.16
N PRO A 565 9.58 -6.23 -29.67
CA PRO A 565 9.69 -5.85 -31.08
C PRO A 565 11.15 -5.62 -31.52
N ARG A 566 11.98 -5.08 -30.61
CA ARG A 566 13.41 -4.81 -30.88
C ARG A 566 14.18 -6.11 -31.09
N ALA A 567 13.96 -7.12 -30.24
CA ALA A 567 14.64 -8.40 -30.37
C ALA A 567 14.23 -9.13 -31.66
N ARG A 568 12.93 -9.13 -32.00
CA ARG A 568 12.44 -9.65 -33.29
C ARG A 568 13.08 -8.97 -34.49
N ALA A 569 13.23 -7.64 -34.46
CA ALA A 569 13.90 -6.89 -35.53
C ALA A 569 15.36 -7.32 -35.70
N LYS A 570 16.10 -7.53 -34.61
CA LYS A 570 17.50 -7.99 -34.65
C LYS A 570 17.63 -9.40 -35.25
N VAL A 571 16.75 -10.33 -34.87
CA VAL A 571 16.72 -11.69 -35.45
C VAL A 571 16.42 -11.64 -36.95
N ARG A 572 15.46 -10.81 -37.39
CA ARG A 572 15.16 -10.64 -38.82
C ARG A 572 16.36 -10.11 -39.60
N LEU A 573 17.03 -9.09 -39.07
CA LEU A 573 18.23 -8.53 -39.69
C LEU A 573 19.34 -9.58 -39.85
N TRP A 574 19.51 -10.46 -38.85
CA TRP A 574 20.48 -11.54 -38.93
C TRP A 574 20.17 -12.53 -40.06
N PHE A 575 18.91 -12.99 -40.17
CA PHE A 575 18.53 -13.90 -41.24
C PHE A 575 18.61 -13.26 -42.63
N ASN A 576 18.26 -11.97 -42.74
CA ASN A 576 18.39 -11.22 -44.00
C ASN A 576 19.86 -11.13 -44.43
N ALA A 577 20.79 -10.92 -43.49
CA ALA A 577 22.22 -10.87 -43.78
C ALA A 577 22.75 -12.24 -44.26
N VAL A 578 22.34 -13.33 -43.60
CA VAL A 578 22.72 -14.70 -44.00
C VAL A 578 22.17 -15.06 -45.38
N GLU A 579 20.91 -14.70 -45.66
CA GLU A 579 20.30 -14.94 -46.96
C GLU A 579 20.97 -14.11 -48.07
N LEU A 580 21.30 -12.84 -47.78
CA LEU A 580 22.05 -11.98 -48.69
C LEU A 580 23.42 -12.58 -49.03
N GLN A 581 24.19 -13.02 -48.03
CA GLN A 581 25.48 -13.69 -48.27
C GLN A 581 25.34 -14.95 -49.12
N LYS A 582 24.30 -15.76 -48.88
CA LYS A 582 24.03 -16.94 -49.69
C LYS A 582 23.69 -16.58 -51.14
N ARG A 583 22.91 -15.51 -51.36
CA ARG A 583 22.58 -15.01 -52.70
C ARG A 583 23.82 -14.50 -53.42
N ILE A 584 24.66 -13.73 -52.73
CA ILE A 584 25.95 -13.25 -53.25
C ILE A 584 26.81 -14.44 -53.70
N ALA A 585 27.03 -15.43 -52.83
CA ALA A 585 27.82 -16.62 -53.18
C ALA A 585 27.24 -17.41 -54.36
N THR A 586 25.91 -17.61 -54.37
CA THR A 586 25.23 -18.33 -55.48
C THR A 586 25.36 -17.56 -56.79
N GLY A 587 25.19 -16.23 -56.76
CA GLY A 587 25.32 -15.37 -57.93
C GLY A 587 26.76 -15.31 -58.44
N GLN A 588 27.72 -15.26 -57.53
CA GLN A 588 29.14 -15.33 -57.85
C GLN A 588 29.47 -16.63 -58.60
N ASP A 589 29.04 -17.79 -58.07
CA ASP A 589 29.23 -19.08 -58.72
C ASP A 589 28.63 -19.14 -60.14
N LEU A 590 27.45 -18.55 -60.34
CA LEU A 590 26.78 -18.51 -61.65
C LEU A 590 27.54 -17.63 -62.64
N VAL A 591 27.97 -16.44 -62.20
CA VAL A 591 28.75 -15.52 -63.03
C VAL A 591 30.10 -16.14 -63.40
N GLU A 592 30.78 -16.77 -62.45
CA GLU A 592 32.07 -17.43 -62.70
C GLU A 592 31.94 -18.58 -63.69
N LYS A 593 30.92 -19.45 -63.54
CA LYS A 593 30.65 -20.54 -64.49
C LYS A 593 30.37 -20.03 -65.91
N GLU A 594 29.61 -18.95 -66.04
CA GLU A 594 29.28 -18.39 -67.34
C GLU A 594 30.49 -17.70 -68.00
N LEU A 595 31.30 -16.98 -67.21
CA LEU A 595 32.57 -16.41 -67.70
C LEU A 595 33.56 -17.51 -68.12
N GLN A 596 33.58 -18.63 -67.41
CA GLN A 596 34.38 -19.80 -67.78
C GLN A 596 33.88 -20.43 -69.08
N ARG A 597 32.56 -20.57 -69.26
CA ARG A 597 31.94 -21.07 -70.50
C ARG A 597 32.30 -20.21 -71.72
N LEU A 598 32.39 -18.90 -71.54
CA LEU A 598 32.74 -17.94 -72.59
C LEU A 598 34.26 -17.74 -72.76
N GLY A 599 35.10 -18.45 -71.99
CA GLY A 599 36.56 -18.34 -72.06
C GLY A 599 37.12 -16.99 -71.56
N LYS A 600 36.36 -16.25 -70.74
CA LYS A 600 36.68 -14.89 -70.27
C LYS A 600 36.98 -14.84 -68.77
N THR A 601 37.82 -15.74 -68.27
CA THR A 601 38.15 -15.88 -66.84
C THR A 601 39.01 -14.75 -66.26
N ALA A 602 39.72 -13.96 -67.08
CA ALA A 602 40.55 -12.84 -66.63
C ALA A 602 39.79 -11.49 -66.53
N THR A 603 38.46 -11.51 -66.53
CA THR A 603 37.64 -10.29 -66.52
C THR A 603 37.58 -9.68 -65.11
N ASN A 604 37.84 -8.38 -64.98
CA ASN A 604 37.64 -7.67 -63.72
C ASN A 604 36.13 -7.54 -63.41
N LEU A 605 35.69 -8.18 -62.32
CA LEU A 605 34.28 -8.32 -61.96
C LEU A 605 33.64 -6.98 -61.51
N GLU A 606 34.42 -6.07 -60.89
CA GLU A 606 33.92 -4.73 -60.55
C GLU A 606 33.69 -3.87 -61.78
N GLN A 607 34.59 -3.93 -62.76
CA GLN A 607 34.41 -3.21 -64.02
C GLN A 607 33.25 -3.76 -64.84
N LEU A 608 33.03 -5.09 -64.81
CA LEU A 608 31.89 -5.73 -65.43
C LEU A 608 30.57 -5.29 -64.79
N ALA A 609 30.51 -5.28 -63.46
CA ALA A 609 29.34 -4.80 -62.71
C ALA A 609 29.00 -3.35 -63.06
N ASN A 610 29.99 -2.46 -63.07
CA ASN A 610 29.81 -1.06 -63.45
C ASN A 610 29.31 -0.89 -64.90
N LYS A 611 29.84 -1.68 -65.86
CA LYS A 611 29.36 -1.67 -67.25
C LYS A 611 27.90 -2.13 -67.40
N LEU A 612 27.44 -3.00 -66.51
CA LEU A 612 26.07 -3.50 -66.47
C LEU A 612 25.14 -2.62 -65.61
N GLY A 613 25.63 -1.51 -65.07
CA GLY A 613 24.84 -0.55 -64.29
C GLY A 613 24.74 -0.84 -62.79
N PHE A 614 25.58 -1.73 -62.25
CA PHE A 614 25.67 -2.01 -60.81
C PHE A 614 26.82 -1.27 -60.16
N SER A 615 26.61 -0.76 -58.94
CA SER A 615 27.61 -0.01 -58.18
C SER A 615 28.78 -0.89 -57.72
N HIS A 616 28.49 -2.11 -57.27
CA HIS A 616 29.48 -3.08 -56.81
C HIS A 616 29.24 -4.47 -57.42
N ALA A 617 30.29 -5.29 -57.43
CA ALA A 617 30.21 -6.67 -57.91
C ALA A 617 29.19 -7.50 -57.12
N GLU A 618 29.05 -7.26 -55.81
CA GLU A 618 28.05 -7.92 -54.96
C GLU A 618 26.62 -7.65 -55.42
N ASP A 619 26.30 -6.42 -55.87
CA ASP A 619 24.96 -6.07 -56.37
C ASP A 619 24.63 -6.82 -57.66
N LEU A 620 25.63 -6.99 -58.53
CA LEU A 620 25.53 -7.83 -59.73
C LEU A 620 25.25 -9.29 -59.33
N TYR A 621 26.00 -9.85 -58.38
CA TYR A 621 25.79 -11.23 -57.93
C TYR A 621 24.40 -11.44 -57.32
N VAL A 622 23.94 -10.52 -56.48
CA VAL A 622 22.58 -10.56 -55.93
C VAL A 622 21.53 -10.50 -57.03
N SER A 623 21.75 -9.70 -58.08
CA SER A 623 20.82 -9.61 -59.21
C SER A 623 20.81 -10.85 -60.09
N VAL A 624 21.94 -11.55 -60.25
CA VAL A 624 22.05 -12.79 -61.03
C VAL A 624 21.48 -13.99 -60.28
N ALA A 625 21.52 -13.97 -58.94
CA ALA A 625 20.94 -15.01 -58.09
C ALA A 625 19.42 -14.89 -57.89
N LYS A 626 18.79 -13.79 -58.36
CA LYS A 626 17.33 -13.62 -58.42
C LYS A 626 16.76 -14.31 -59.64
#